data_AF-E6SMF3-F1
#
_entry.id   AF-E6SMF3-F1
#
_cell.length_a   1.000
_cell.length_b   1.000
_cell.length_c   1.000
_cell.angle_alpha   90.00
_cell.angle_beta   90.00
_cell.angle_gamma   90.00
#
_symmetry.space_group_name_H-M   'P 1'
#
loop_
_entity.id
_entity.type
_entity.pdbx_description
1 polymer ?
#
loop_
_entity_poly.entity_id
_entity_poly.type
_entity_poly.pdbx_seq_one_letter_code
_entity_poly.pdbx_strand_id
1 'polypeptide(L)'
;MRRYVIQRLALMLVSIWAVVTLTFVMMHAIPGNPFADPRLRPEILALMMDKYGLNDPLWEQYLRYWGNLLQGDLGVSLKNIGQSVNRMIAEGFPWSAWIGGQALIFALAVGLTLGTIAALNRNRWPDYAAMVIAVLGVSVPSFVIAVFAQWLFAVKLNWVPVLWNGTWQTSILPSLALGGTMLATLVRMMRTQMLDVMGQDYINTARAKGLSQGEVIWRHALRNAILPIVTILGPLVAGILTGTVVIEAIFGIPGLGKYYVESVYQRDYPLILGTTVFYFIFLIVANFLVDLSYGIIDPRIRLTNRARG
;
A
#
# COMPACT_ATOMS: atom_id res chain seq x y z
N MET A 1 22.63 13.32 9.57
CA MET A 1 21.85 13.27 8.31
C MET A 1 22.57 12.45 7.23
N ARG A 2 23.76 12.84 6.74
CA ARG A 2 24.46 12.07 5.68
C ARG A 2 24.70 10.58 6.02
N ARG A 3 25.25 10.27 7.20
CA ARG A 3 25.46 8.87 7.67
C ARG A 3 24.14 8.09 7.76
N TYR A 4 23.07 8.72 8.27
CA TYR A 4 21.74 8.13 8.36
C TYR A 4 21.15 7.79 6.98
N VAL A 5 21.23 8.74 6.03
CA VAL A 5 20.74 8.53 4.66
C VAL A 5 21.51 7.41 3.98
N ILE A 6 22.85 7.36 4.12
CA ILE A 6 23.67 6.27 3.54
C ILE A 6 23.30 4.91 4.14
N GLN A 7 23.14 4.81 5.47
CA GLN A 7 22.70 3.58 6.12
C GLN A 7 21.32 3.13 5.65
N ARG A 8 20.37 4.07 5.52
CA ARG A 8 19.04 3.80 4.98
C ARG A 8 19.12 3.30 3.54
N LEU A 9 19.88 3.96 2.66
CA LEU A 9 20.06 3.54 1.27
C LEU A 9 20.68 2.14 1.16
N ALA A 10 21.68 1.82 2.00
CA ALA A 10 22.26 0.48 2.04
C ALA A 10 21.22 -0.58 2.46
N LEU A 11 20.41 -0.29 3.48
CA LEU A 11 19.31 -1.18 3.89
C LEU A 11 18.25 -1.33 2.79
N MET A 12 17.96 -0.27 2.04
CA MET A 12 17.04 -0.32 0.89
C MET A 12 17.56 -1.26 -0.19
N LEU A 13 18.85 -1.16 -0.55
CA LEU A 13 19.48 -2.04 -1.53
C LEU A 13 19.48 -3.50 -1.08
N VAL A 14 19.82 -3.77 0.18
CA VAL A 14 19.76 -5.12 0.76
C VAL A 14 18.32 -5.66 0.76
N SER A 15 17.34 -4.80 1.03
CA SER A 15 15.92 -5.18 1.01
C SER A 15 15.44 -5.53 -0.39
N ILE A 16 15.79 -4.71 -1.40
CA ILE A 16 15.47 -5.00 -2.81
C ILE A 16 16.14 -6.31 -3.23
N TRP A 17 17.42 -6.49 -2.89
CA TRP A 17 18.13 -7.72 -3.17
C TRP A 17 17.44 -8.93 -2.56
N ALA A 18 17.14 -8.88 -1.25
CA ALA A 18 16.46 -9.96 -0.55
C ALA A 18 15.10 -10.30 -1.17
N VAL A 19 14.30 -9.30 -1.54
CA VAL A 19 13.00 -9.48 -2.20
C VAL A 19 13.17 -10.16 -3.56
N VAL A 20 14.05 -9.64 -4.42
CA VAL A 20 14.29 -10.20 -5.75
C VAL A 20 14.75 -11.66 -5.64
N THR A 21 15.73 -11.93 -4.76
CA THR A 21 16.23 -13.30 -4.54
C THR A 21 15.14 -14.22 -4.02
N LEU A 22 14.38 -13.79 -3.00
CA LEU A 22 13.33 -14.61 -2.40
C LEU A 22 12.23 -14.91 -3.41
N THR A 23 11.74 -13.90 -4.14
CA THR A 23 10.71 -14.09 -5.17
C THR A 23 11.19 -15.01 -6.28
N PHE A 24 12.44 -14.84 -6.73
CA PHE A 24 13.04 -15.72 -7.75
C PHE A 24 13.10 -17.17 -7.27
N VAL A 25 13.61 -17.42 -6.07
CA VAL A 25 13.72 -18.77 -5.51
C VAL A 25 12.34 -19.40 -5.30
N MET A 26 11.39 -18.66 -4.71
CA MET A 26 10.04 -19.17 -4.45
C MET A 26 9.32 -19.57 -5.75
N MET A 27 9.49 -18.80 -6.81
CA MET A 27 8.88 -19.08 -8.10
C MET A 27 9.43 -20.34 -8.77
N HIS A 28 10.74 -20.55 -8.71
CA HIS A 28 11.39 -21.75 -9.27
C HIS A 28 11.23 -22.99 -8.37
N ALA A 29 10.91 -22.80 -7.09
CA ALA A 29 10.60 -23.90 -6.18
C ALA A 29 9.20 -24.50 -6.39
N ILE A 30 8.26 -23.75 -6.98
CA ILE A 30 6.92 -24.24 -7.27
C ILE A 30 6.98 -25.20 -8.47
N PRO A 31 6.61 -26.49 -8.31
CA PRO A 31 6.71 -27.46 -9.38
C PRO A 31 5.80 -27.10 -10.56
N GLY A 32 6.31 -27.26 -11.78
CA GLY A 32 5.64 -26.98 -13.06
C GLY A 32 6.48 -26.08 -13.96
N ASN A 33 6.00 -25.81 -15.17
CA ASN A 33 6.64 -24.86 -16.08
C ASN A 33 5.60 -23.88 -16.67
N PRO A 34 6.02 -22.66 -17.09
CA PRO A 34 5.12 -21.65 -17.64
C PRO A 34 4.36 -22.11 -18.90
N PHE A 35 4.88 -23.08 -19.64
CA PHE A 35 4.35 -23.56 -20.92
C PHE A 35 3.73 -24.96 -20.83
N ALA A 36 3.34 -25.41 -19.63
CA ALA A 36 2.83 -26.75 -19.40
C ALA A 36 1.38 -26.91 -19.88
N ASP A 37 1.14 -26.68 -21.17
CA ASP A 37 -0.11 -26.93 -21.86
C ASP A 37 -0.04 -28.32 -22.54
N PRO A 38 -0.89 -29.28 -22.15
CA PRO A 38 -0.93 -30.62 -22.75
C PRO A 38 -1.19 -30.62 -24.27
N ARG A 39 -1.69 -29.51 -24.83
CA ARG A 39 -1.98 -29.36 -26.27
C ARG A 39 -0.75 -28.99 -27.09
N LEU A 40 0.33 -28.54 -26.46
CA LEU A 40 1.54 -28.14 -27.17
C LEU A 40 2.35 -29.37 -27.59
N ARG A 41 2.80 -29.36 -28.86
CA ARG A 41 3.76 -30.36 -29.33
C ARG A 41 5.07 -30.23 -28.55
N PRO A 42 5.74 -31.34 -28.17
CA PRO A 42 7.00 -31.30 -27.41
C PRO A 42 8.09 -30.44 -28.07
N GLU A 43 8.15 -30.43 -29.41
CA GLU A 43 9.09 -29.60 -30.18
C GLU A 43 8.87 -28.10 -29.97
N ILE A 44 7.60 -27.66 -29.94
CA ILE A 44 7.25 -26.26 -29.70
C ILE A 44 7.58 -25.89 -28.26
N LEU A 45 7.30 -26.79 -27.32
CA LEU A 45 7.64 -26.57 -25.91
C LEU A 45 9.15 -26.35 -25.73
N ALA A 46 9.99 -27.21 -26.33
CA ALA A 46 11.44 -27.08 -26.26
C ALA A 46 11.94 -25.75 -26.85
N LEU A 47 11.41 -25.35 -28.02
CA LEU A 47 11.74 -24.08 -28.66
C LEU A 47 11.34 -22.87 -27.80
N MET A 48 10.19 -22.93 -27.12
CA MET A 48 9.77 -21.86 -26.22
C MET A 48 10.65 -21.80 -24.97
N MET A 49 10.97 -22.94 -24.36
CA MET A 49 11.85 -22.97 -23.19
C MET A 49 13.25 -22.42 -23.50
N ASP A 50 13.80 -22.76 -24.67
CA ASP A 50 15.09 -22.25 -25.14
C ASP A 50 15.06 -20.75 -25.45
N LYS A 51 14.05 -20.29 -26.21
CA LYS A 51 13.86 -18.86 -26.56
C LYS A 51 13.83 -17.95 -25.33
N TYR A 52 13.22 -18.39 -24.24
CA TYR A 52 13.10 -17.62 -23.00
C TYR A 52 14.21 -17.93 -21.98
N GLY A 53 15.17 -18.80 -22.32
CA GLY A 53 16.29 -19.17 -21.43
C GLY A 53 15.86 -19.94 -20.18
N LEU A 54 14.70 -20.61 -20.21
CA LEU A 54 14.18 -21.38 -19.07
C LEU A 54 14.93 -22.70 -18.86
N ASN A 55 15.68 -23.15 -19.87
CA ASN A 55 16.56 -24.32 -19.79
C ASN A 55 17.94 -23.99 -19.20
N ASP A 56 18.31 -22.71 -19.13
CA ASP A 56 19.61 -22.28 -18.63
C ASP A 56 19.74 -22.59 -17.13
N PRO A 57 20.95 -22.79 -16.59
CA PRO A 57 21.14 -22.92 -15.15
C PRO A 57 20.51 -21.76 -14.37
N LEU A 58 19.89 -22.04 -13.21
CA LEU A 58 19.16 -21.03 -12.42
C LEU A 58 20.00 -19.80 -12.07
N TRP A 59 21.31 -19.98 -11.87
CA TRP A 59 22.20 -18.87 -11.57
C TRP A 59 22.39 -17.93 -12.79
N GLU A 60 22.37 -18.44 -14.02
CA GLU A 60 22.41 -17.63 -15.24
C GLU A 60 21.11 -16.85 -15.41
N GLN A 61 19.97 -17.52 -15.22
CA GLN A 61 18.65 -16.87 -15.25
C GLN A 61 18.57 -15.73 -14.21
N TYR A 62 19.09 -15.98 -13.01
CA TYR A 62 19.15 -15.00 -11.93
C TYR A 62 20.04 -13.80 -12.27
N LEU A 63 21.25 -14.03 -12.78
CA LEU A 63 22.17 -12.96 -13.19
C LEU A 63 21.60 -12.14 -14.36
N ARG A 64 20.95 -12.80 -15.32
CA ARG A 64 20.26 -12.13 -16.43
C ARG A 64 19.13 -11.24 -15.92
N TYR A 65 18.32 -11.74 -14.99
CA TYR A 65 17.26 -10.95 -14.37
C TYR A 65 17.81 -9.71 -13.66
N TRP A 66 18.89 -9.84 -12.88
CA TRP A 66 19.56 -8.70 -12.27
C TRP A 66 20.13 -7.71 -13.28
N GLY A 67 20.78 -8.21 -14.34
CA GLY A 67 21.32 -7.39 -15.42
C GLY A 67 20.23 -6.53 -16.08
N ASN A 68 19.06 -7.12 -16.33
CA ASN A 68 17.91 -6.43 -16.89
C ASN A 68 17.28 -5.45 -15.88
N LEU A 69 17.11 -5.88 -14.62
CA LEU A 69 16.53 -5.05 -13.57
C LEU A 69 17.33 -3.77 -13.31
N LEU A 70 18.67 -3.85 -13.34
CA LEU A 70 19.56 -2.70 -13.20
C LEU A 70 19.45 -1.71 -14.37
N GLN A 71 19.01 -2.16 -15.54
CA GLN A 71 18.71 -1.33 -16.71
C GLN A 71 17.25 -0.83 -16.71
N GLY A 72 16.45 -1.23 -15.72
CA GLY A 72 15.03 -0.92 -15.63
C GLY A 72 14.14 -1.81 -16.49
N ASP A 73 14.64 -2.93 -17.01
CA ASP A 73 13.86 -3.91 -17.76
C ASP A 73 13.39 -5.05 -16.84
N LEU A 74 12.07 -5.16 -16.68
CA LEU A 74 11.42 -6.21 -15.88
C LEU A 74 11.15 -7.48 -16.71
N GLY A 75 11.53 -7.47 -17.99
CA GLY A 75 11.34 -8.56 -18.92
C GLY A 75 10.01 -8.51 -19.66
N VAL A 76 9.75 -9.57 -20.40
CA VAL A 76 8.55 -9.76 -21.22
C VAL A 76 7.65 -10.83 -20.60
N SER A 77 6.35 -10.62 -20.69
CA SER A 77 5.37 -11.61 -20.23
C SER A 77 5.50 -12.90 -21.05
N LEU A 78 5.49 -14.05 -20.38
CA LEU A 78 5.50 -15.37 -21.03
C LEU A 78 4.12 -15.75 -21.59
N LYS A 79 3.07 -15.02 -21.17
CA LYS A 79 1.67 -15.31 -21.51
C LYS A 79 1.05 -14.25 -22.42
N ASN A 80 1.38 -12.98 -22.20
CA ASN A 80 0.97 -11.86 -23.03
C ASN A 80 2.05 -11.58 -24.07
N ILE A 81 1.99 -12.31 -25.18
CA ILE A 81 2.99 -12.23 -26.26
C ILE A 81 3.16 -10.79 -26.73
N GLY A 82 4.40 -10.30 -26.73
CA GLY A 82 4.75 -8.95 -27.19
C GLY A 82 4.54 -7.84 -26.16
N GLN A 83 4.08 -8.15 -24.95
CA GLN A 83 3.96 -7.16 -23.88
C GLN A 83 5.14 -7.24 -22.90
N SER A 84 5.78 -6.09 -22.66
CA SER A 84 6.75 -5.95 -21.58
C SER A 84 6.04 -5.78 -20.25
N VAL A 85 6.65 -6.32 -19.19
CA VAL A 85 6.12 -6.20 -17.83
C VAL A 85 6.05 -4.72 -17.41
N ASN A 86 7.04 -3.91 -17.80
CA ASN A 86 7.03 -2.47 -17.61
C ASN A 86 5.78 -1.78 -18.17
N ARG A 87 5.35 -2.17 -19.38
CA ARG A 87 4.17 -1.59 -20.02
C ARG A 87 2.90 -1.98 -19.28
N MET A 88 2.77 -3.26 -18.90
CA MET A 88 1.62 -3.74 -18.13
C MET A 88 1.50 -3.01 -16.80
N ILE A 89 2.62 -2.80 -16.09
CA ILE A 89 2.66 -2.01 -14.86
C ILE A 89 2.29 -0.55 -15.14
N ALA A 90 2.85 0.08 -16.18
CA ALA A 90 2.57 1.47 -16.53
C ALA A 90 1.11 1.72 -16.92
N GLU A 91 0.43 0.72 -17.49
CA GLU A 91 -0.99 0.80 -17.84
C GLU A 91 -1.90 0.56 -16.62
N GLY A 92 -1.53 -0.37 -15.71
CA GLY A 92 -2.35 -0.72 -14.55
C GLY A 92 -2.15 0.17 -13.31
N PHE A 93 -0.90 0.53 -13.00
CA PHE A 93 -0.54 1.25 -11.78
C PHE A 93 -1.25 2.61 -11.64
N PRO A 94 -1.38 3.46 -12.67
CA PRO A 94 -2.05 4.76 -12.51
C PRO A 94 -3.48 4.65 -12.00
N TRP A 95 -4.22 3.60 -12.40
CA TRP A 95 -5.58 3.37 -11.92
C TRP A 95 -5.60 2.93 -10.45
N SER A 96 -4.73 1.98 -10.10
CA SER A 96 -4.55 1.56 -8.70
C SER A 96 -4.13 2.72 -7.80
N ALA A 97 -3.21 3.56 -8.27
CA ALA A 97 -2.69 4.72 -7.55
C ALA A 97 -3.75 5.83 -7.42
N TRP A 98 -4.60 6.03 -8.42
CA TRP A 98 -5.72 6.97 -8.32
C TRP A 98 -6.66 6.55 -7.19
N ILE A 99 -7.18 5.32 -7.24
CA ILE A 99 -8.14 4.80 -6.26
C ILE A 99 -7.50 4.75 -4.87
N GLY A 100 -6.26 4.27 -4.81
CA GLY A 100 -5.49 4.25 -3.58
C GLY A 100 -5.25 5.64 -3.00
N GLY A 101 -4.94 6.63 -3.84
CA GLY A 101 -4.73 8.00 -3.41
C GLY A 101 -5.99 8.64 -2.85
N GLN A 102 -7.15 8.40 -3.48
CA GLN A 102 -8.44 8.84 -2.97
C GLN A 102 -8.80 8.16 -1.65
N ALA A 103 -8.61 6.84 -1.56
CA ALA A 103 -8.79 6.08 -0.33
C ALA A 103 -7.88 6.60 0.80
N LEU A 104 -6.64 6.97 0.48
CA LEU A 104 -5.66 7.54 1.40
C LEU A 104 -6.11 8.89 1.95
N ILE A 105 -6.47 9.81 1.06
CA ILE A 105 -6.94 11.14 1.45
C ILE A 105 -8.19 11.03 2.31
N PHE A 106 -9.15 10.19 1.91
CA PHE A 106 -10.37 9.95 2.65
C PHE A 106 -10.09 9.41 4.06
N ALA A 107 -9.31 8.33 4.15
CA ALA A 107 -9.03 7.69 5.43
C ALA A 107 -8.19 8.58 6.36
N LEU A 108 -7.25 9.39 5.83
CA LEU A 108 -6.52 10.37 6.63
C LEU A 108 -7.43 11.49 7.11
N ALA A 109 -8.16 12.15 6.21
CA ALA A 109 -9.01 13.28 6.56
C ALA A 109 -10.09 12.86 7.58
N VAL A 110 -10.82 11.78 7.27
CA VAL A 110 -11.93 11.32 8.11
C VAL A 110 -11.41 10.59 9.35
N GLY A 111 -10.41 9.73 9.21
CA GLY A 111 -9.90 8.92 10.32
C GLY A 111 -9.25 9.76 11.41
N LEU A 112 -8.41 10.73 11.04
CA LEU A 112 -7.80 11.64 12.01
C LEU A 112 -8.84 12.54 12.68
N THR A 113 -9.81 13.03 11.92
CA THR A 113 -10.89 13.89 12.45
C THR A 113 -11.76 13.13 13.43
N LEU A 114 -12.29 11.96 13.03
CA LEU A 114 -13.14 11.13 13.89
C LEU A 114 -12.40 10.65 15.14
N GLY A 115 -11.13 10.23 15.01
CA GLY A 115 -10.33 9.83 16.18
C GLY A 115 -10.07 10.99 17.15
N THR A 116 -9.84 12.20 16.62
CA THR A 116 -9.71 13.41 17.44
C THR A 116 -11.02 13.75 18.16
N ILE A 117 -12.15 13.75 17.44
CA ILE A 117 -13.48 13.98 18.02
C ILE A 117 -13.78 12.95 19.11
N ALA A 118 -13.48 11.67 18.86
CA ALA A 118 -13.68 10.60 19.83
C ALA A 118 -12.87 10.80 21.11
N ALA A 119 -11.61 11.23 21.00
CA ALA A 119 -10.77 11.49 22.16
C ALA A 119 -11.22 12.71 22.97
N LEU A 120 -11.62 13.80 22.30
CA LEU A 120 -12.12 15.01 22.96
C LEU A 120 -13.46 14.77 23.66
N ASN A 121 -14.25 13.82 23.16
CA ASN A 121 -15.56 13.48 23.67
C ASN A 121 -15.55 12.10 24.35
N ARG A 122 -14.44 11.74 25.01
CA ARG A 122 -14.24 10.45 25.68
C ARG A 122 -15.46 10.05 26.51
N ASN A 123 -15.91 8.81 26.35
CA ASN A 123 -17.07 8.23 27.04
C ASN A 123 -18.41 8.95 26.77
N ARG A 124 -18.53 9.70 25.68
CA ARG A 124 -19.78 10.32 25.21
C ARG A 124 -20.20 9.76 23.85
N TRP A 125 -21.39 10.11 23.39
CA TRP A 125 -21.94 9.57 22.15
C TRP A 125 -21.03 9.71 20.90
N PRO A 126 -20.24 10.79 20.68
CA PRO A 126 -19.38 10.87 19.50
C PRO A 126 -18.21 9.88 19.56
N ASP A 127 -17.71 9.60 20.76
CA ASP A 127 -16.70 8.56 20.99
C ASP A 127 -17.28 7.19 20.63
N TYR A 128 -18.43 6.84 21.20
CA TYR A 128 -19.10 5.57 20.89
C TYR A 128 -19.42 5.43 19.40
N ALA A 129 -19.92 6.48 18.75
CA ALA A 129 -20.22 6.46 17.31
C ALA A 129 -18.97 6.24 16.46
N ALA A 130 -17.88 6.98 16.73
CA ALA A 130 -16.60 6.81 16.04
C ALA A 130 -16.01 5.41 16.27
N MET A 131 -16.13 4.87 17.48
CA MET A 131 -15.67 3.51 17.79
C MET A 131 -16.51 2.44 17.11
N VAL A 132 -17.83 2.60 17.00
CA VAL A 132 -18.67 1.68 16.21
C VAL A 132 -18.25 1.68 14.75
N ILE A 133 -18.04 2.86 14.15
CA ILE A 133 -17.54 2.97 12.76
C ILE A 133 -16.19 2.25 12.62
N ALA A 134 -15.27 2.47 13.56
CA ALA A 134 -13.95 1.84 13.52
C ALA A 134 -13.99 0.33 13.77
N VAL A 135 -14.90 -0.17 14.59
CA VAL A 135 -15.10 -1.60 14.81
C VAL A 135 -15.66 -2.24 13.54
N LEU A 136 -16.70 -1.65 12.94
CA LEU A 136 -17.26 -2.13 11.69
C LEU A 136 -16.21 -2.16 10.57
N GLY A 137 -15.39 -1.11 10.44
CA GLY A 137 -14.36 -1.03 9.40
C GLY A 137 -13.20 -2.03 9.54
N VAL A 138 -13.00 -2.62 10.72
CA VAL A 138 -12.03 -3.73 10.90
C VAL A 138 -12.71 -5.10 10.85
N SER A 139 -13.89 -5.22 11.44
CA SER A 139 -14.59 -6.50 11.54
C SER A 139 -15.22 -6.93 10.22
N VAL A 140 -15.63 -5.99 9.37
CA VAL A 140 -16.21 -6.28 8.06
C VAL A 140 -15.09 -6.24 7.01
N PRO A 141 -14.85 -7.34 6.27
CA PRO A 141 -13.87 -7.33 5.19
C PRO A 141 -14.18 -6.25 4.16
N SER A 142 -13.14 -5.61 3.62
CA SER A 142 -13.27 -4.51 2.65
C SER A 142 -14.08 -4.89 1.41
N PHE A 143 -13.97 -6.15 0.94
CA PHE A 143 -14.75 -6.65 -0.19
C PHE A 143 -16.25 -6.76 0.11
N VAL A 144 -16.63 -7.05 1.36
CA VAL A 144 -18.05 -7.08 1.77
C VAL A 144 -18.62 -5.67 1.75
N ILE A 145 -17.86 -4.70 2.27
CA ILE A 145 -18.21 -3.27 2.19
C ILE A 145 -18.36 -2.85 0.72
N ALA A 146 -17.42 -3.25 -0.15
CA ALA A 146 -17.46 -2.96 -1.58
C ALA A 146 -18.70 -3.52 -2.27
N VAL A 147 -18.99 -4.82 -2.11
CA VAL A 147 -20.15 -5.47 -2.73
C VAL A 147 -21.45 -4.85 -2.22
N PHE A 148 -21.57 -4.61 -0.92
CA PHE A 148 -22.75 -3.96 -0.34
C PHE A 148 -22.92 -2.53 -0.86
N ALA A 149 -21.84 -1.76 -0.92
CA ALA A 149 -21.86 -0.39 -1.42
C ALA A 149 -22.22 -0.33 -2.92
N GLN A 150 -21.67 -1.24 -3.73
CA GLN A 150 -22.01 -1.34 -5.15
C GLN A 150 -23.48 -1.72 -5.34
N TRP A 151 -23.99 -2.71 -4.61
CA TRP A 151 -25.41 -3.08 -4.64
C TRP A 151 -26.32 -1.92 -4.23
N LEU A 152 -26.02 -1.23 -3.14
CA LEU A 152 -26.87 -0.16 -2.64
C LEU A 152 -26.80 1.09 -3.52
N PHE A 153 -25.60 1.62 -3.77
CA PHE A 153 -25.43 2.92 -4.41
C PHE A 153 -25.41 2.85 -5.94
N ALA A 154 -24.89 1.76 -6.52
CA ALA A 154 -24.82 1.64 -7.98
C ALA A 154 -26.05 0.93 -8.57
N VAL A 155 -26.53 -0.14 -7.94
CA VAL A 155 -27.66 -0.93 -8.48
C VAL A 155 -29.01 -0.42 -7.98
N LYS A 156 -29.20 -0.28 -6.66
CA LYS A 156 -30.51 0.07 -6.10
C LYS A 156 -30.82 1.56 -6.23
N LEU A 157 -29.86 2.42 -5.91
CA LEU A 157 -30.04 3.88 -5.90
C LEU A 157 -29.63 4.57 -7.22
N ASN A 158 -28.86 3.90 -8.09
CA ASN A 158 -28.35 4.44 -9.35
C ASN A 158 -27.59 5.78 -9.20
N TRP A 159 -26.89 5.99 -8.08
CA TRP A 159 -26.12 7.22 -7.82
C TRP A 159 -24.81 7.26 -8.60
N VAL A 160 -24.21 6.10 -8.85
CA VAL A 160 -22.95 5.95 -9.57
C VAL A 160 -23.03 4.76 -10.53
N PRO A 161 -22.22 4.73 -11.61
CA PRO A 161 -22.18 3.57 -12.49
C PRO A 161 -21.65 2.33 -11.76
N VAL A 162 -22.13 1.14 -12.16
CA VAL A 162 -21.79 -0.13 -11.53
C VAL A 162 -20.35 -0.56 -11.82
N LEU A 163 -19.90 -0.36 -13.05
CA LEU A 163 -18.58 -0.76 -13.54
C LEU A 163 -17.73 0.45 -13.86
N TRP A 164 -16.43 0.25 -13.77
CA TRP A 164 -15.41 1.22 -14.14
C TRP A 164 -15.60 1.73 -15.57
N ASN A 165 -15.56 3.05 -15.73
CA ASN A 165 -15.59 3.73 -17.02
C ASN A 165 -14.51 4.83 -17.14
N GLY A 166 -13.58 4.91 -16.20
CA GLY A 166 -12.53 5.94 -16.16
C GLY A 166 -12.97 7.30 -15.60
N THR A 167 -14.23 7.47 -15.17
CA THR A 167 -14.71 8.73 -14.61
C THR A 167 -14.60 8.79 -13.08
N TRP A 168 -14.58 10.00 -12.52
CA TRP A 168 -14.49 10.20 -11.07
C TRP A 168 -15.67 9.59 -10.30
N GLN A 169 -16.86 9.46 -10.89
CA GLN A 169 -18.01 8.85 -10.21
C GLN A 169 -17.77 7.36 -9.90
N THR A 170 -17.14 6.63 -10.83
CA THR A 170 -16.84 5.20 -10.64
C THR A 170 -15.70 4.95 -9.68
N SER A 171 -14.96 6.00 -9.31
CA SER A 171 -13.85 5.94 -8.37
C SER A 171 -14.27 6.09 -6.90
N ILE A 172 -15.48 6.59 -6.62
CA ILE A 172 -15.95 6.91 -5.27
C ILE A 172 -16.10 5.65 -4.40
N LEU A 173 -16.94 4.72 -4.83
CA LEU A 173 -17.23 3.49 -4.06
C LEU A 173 -16.00 2.62 -3.83
N PRO A 174 -15.15 2.31 -4.84
CA PRO A 174 -13.94 1.55 -4.61
C PRO A 174 -12.98 2.26 -3.63
N SER A 175 -12.85 3.58 -3.72
CA SER A 175 -11.98 4.35 -2.82
C SER A 175 -12.48 4.35 -1.37
N LEU A 176 -13.79 4.48 -1.16
CA LEU A 176 -14.39 4.41 0.18
C LEU A 176 -14.27 3.01 0.79
N ALA A 177 -14.54 1.97 -0.01
CA ALA A 177 -14.43 0.59 0.44
C ALA A 177 -12.97 0.20 0.77
N LEU A 178 -12.02 0.61 -0.08
CA LEU A 178 -10.59 0.42 0.14
C LEU A 178 -10.10 1.19 1.37
N GLY A 179 -10.55 2.44 1.54
CA GLY A 179 -10.19 3.30 2.65
C GLY A 179 -10.75 2.86 4.00
N GLY A 180 -11.81 2.03 4.04
CA GLY A 180 -12.51 1.64 5.27
C GLY A 180 -11.62 0.99 6.33
N THR A 181 -10.76 0.04 5.94
CA THR A 181 -9.85 -0.65 6.87
C THR A 181 -8.77 0.30 7.41
N MET A 182 -8.24 1.18 6.55
CA MET A 182 -7.27 2.18 6.97
C MET A 182 -7.91 3.24 7.87
N LEU A 183 -9.11 3.72 7.53
CA LEU A 183 -9.89 4.66 8.32
C LEU A 183 -10.07 4.11 9.73
N ALA A 184 -10.53 2.86 9.86
CA ALA A 184 -10.75 2.25 11.17
C ALA A 184 -9.47 2.18 12.02
N THR A 185 -8.33 1.87 11.39
CA THR A 185 -7.03 1.86 12.05
C THR A 185 -6.62 3.26 12.50
N LEU A 186 -6.77 4.26 11.63
CA LEU A 186 -6.45 5.65 11.92
C LEU A 186 -7.34 6.25 13.02
N VAL A 187 -8.65 5.95 13.02
CA VAL A 187 -9.58 6.41 14.05
C VAL A 187 -9.16 5.91 15.43
N ARG A 188 -8.94 4.59 15.57
CA ARG A 188 -8.54 4.01 16.87
C ARG A 188 -7.20 4.55 17.34
N MET A 189 -6.22 4.59 16.44
CA MET A 189 -4.87 5.02 16.77
C MET A 189 -4.84 6.50 17.14
N MET A 190 -5.46 7.37 16.34
CA MET A 190 -5.56 8.79 16.64
C MET A 190 -6.27 9.02 17.97
N ARG A 191 -7.36 8.29 18.25
CA ARG A 191 -8.06 8.39 19.54
C ARG A 191 -7.13 8.05 20.71
N THR A 192 -6.46 6.90 20.64
CA THR A 192 -5.53 6.47 21.71
C THR A 192 -4.41 7.49 21.91
N GLN A 193 -3.76 7.91 20.82
CA GLN A 193 -2.66 8.88 20.89
C GLN A 193 -3.11 10.24 21.43
N MET A 194 -4.31 10.70 21.06
CA MET A 194 -4.88 11.93 21.63
C MET A 194 -5.16 11.81 23.11
N LEU A 195 -5.71 10.69 23.58
CA LEU A 195 -5.97 10.48 25.01
C LEU A 195 -4.67 10.45 25.82
N ASP A 196 -3.65 9.75 25.32
CA ASP A 196 -2.33 9.65 25.96
C ASP A 196 -1.65 11.02 26.05
N VAL A 197 -1.67 11.78 24.95
CA VAL A 197 -1.09 13.12 24.90
C VAL A 197 -1.85 14.11 25.78
N MET A 198 -3.19 14.09 25.76
CA MET A 198 -4.01 15.00 26.56
C MET A 198 -3.87 14.78 28.08
N GLY A 199 -3.36 13.61 28.50
CA GLY A 199 -3.04 13.29 29.88
C GLY A 199 -1.66 13.77 30.36
N GLN A 200 -0.84 14.37 29.50
CA GLN A 200 0.54 14.78 29.83
C GLN A 200 0.62 16.11 30.59
N ASP A 201 1.61 16.26 31.47
CA ASP A 201 1.79 17.47 32.32
C ASP A 201 2.00 18.76 31.53
N TYR A 202 2.62 18.69 30.35
CA TYR A 202 2.82 19.87 29.51
C TYR A 202 1.50 20.41 28.94
N ILE A 203 0.47 19.58 28.82
CA ILE A 203 -0.88 20.01 28.42
C ILE A 203 -1.55 20.79 29.56
N ASN A 204 -1.43 20.30 30.80
CA ASN A 204 -1.92 21.02 31.98
C ASN A 204 -1.20 22.35 32.16
N THR A 205 0.12 22.37 31.93
CA THR A 205 0.92 23.60 31.95
C THR A 205 0.48 24.59 30.88
N ALA A 206 0.18 24.12 29.65
CA ALA A 206 -0.34 24.97 28.59
C ALA A 206 -1.70 25.59 28.96
N ARG A 207 -2.61 24.81 29.55
CA ARG A 207 -3.90 25.32 30.06
C ARG A 207 -3.72 26.34 31.18
N ALA A 208 -2.82 26.08 32.13
CA ALA A 208 -2.51 26.99 33.24
C ALA A 208 -1.91 28.32 32.76
N LYS A 209 -1.23 28.32 31.61
CA LYS A 209 -0.75 29.53 30.92
C LYS A 209 -1.84 30.30 30.16
N GLY A 210 -3.09 29.87 30.23
CA GLY A 210 -4.24 30.56 29.62
C GLY A 210 -4.47 30.25 28.14
N LEU A 211 -3.82 29.22 27.57
CA LEU A 211 -4.08 28.84 26.18
C LEU A 211 -5.51 28.30 26.05
N SER A 212 -6.19 28.69 24.97
CA SER A 212 -7.52 28.19 24.66
C SER A 212 -7.50 26.69 24.35
N GLN A 213 -8.65 26.02 24.54
CA GLN A 213 -8.76 24.58 24.25
C GLN A 213 -8.35 24.25 22.80
N GLY A 214 -8.72 25.09 21.84
CA GLY A 214 -8.33 24.93 20.43
C GLY A 214 -6.82 25.03 20.21
N GLU A 215 -6.15 25.99 20.85
CA GLU A 215 -4.69 26.13 20.76
C GLU A 215 -3.96 24.94 21.38
N VAL A 216 -4.42 24.46 22.53
CA VAL A 216 -3.88 23.25 23.16
C VAL A 216 -4.02 22.05 22.23
N ILE A 217 -5.17 21.88 21.59
CA ILE A 217 -5.42 20.76 20.66
C ILE A 217 -4.51 20.86 19.43
N TRP A 218 -4.54 21.97 18.70
CA TRP A 218 -3.84 22.10 17.42
C TRP A 218 -2.33 22.21 17.58
N ARG A 219 -1.83 23.00 18.53
CA ARG A 219 -0.39 23.28 18.67
C ARG A 219 0.35 22.25 19.51
N HIS A 220 -0.33 21.61 20.48
CA HIS A 220 0.32 20.73 21.44
C HIS A 220 -0.17 19.28 21.36
N ALA A 221 -1.46 19.03 21.20
CA ALA A 221 -1.97 17.66 21.23
C ALA A 221 -1.78 16.94 19.89
N LEU A 222 -2.39 17.46 18.81
CA LEU A 222 -2.40 16.86 17.48
C LEU A 222 -0.99 16.64 16.93
N ARG A 223 -0.10 17.62 17.10
CA ARG A 223 1.29 17.55 16.63
C ARG A 223 2.05 16.36 17.22
N ASN A 224 1.79 16.02 18.47
CA ASN A 224 2.45 14.90 19.13
C ASN A 224 1.72 13.58 18.88
N ALA A 225 0.38 13.61 18.84
CA ALA A 225 -0.43 12.43 18.62
C ALA A 225 -0.31 11.85 17.20
N ILE A 226 0.06 12.66 16.20
CA ILE A 226 0.24 12.19 14.81
C ILE A 226 1.54 11.41 14.59
N LEU A 227 2.53 11.49 15.50
CA LEU A 227 3.85 10.89 15.30
C LEU A 227 3.78 9.37 15.05
N PRO A 228 3.06 8.58 15.87
CA PRO A 228 2.95 7.14 15.63
C PRO A 228 2.13 6.82 14.37
N ILE A 229 1.19 7.69 14.00
CA ILE A 229 0.39 7.51 12.79
C ILE A 229 1.29 7.63 11.55
N VAL A 230 2.18 8.62 11.54
CA VAL A 230 3.15 8.79 10.46
C VAL A 230 4.02 7.54 10.27
N THR A 231 4.37 6.84 11.36
CA THR A 231 5.11 5.56 11.31
C THR A 231 4.44 4.52 10.44
N ILE A 232 3.15 4.31 10.65
CA ILE A 232 2.41 3.25 9.99
C ILE A 232 1.93 3.66 8.60
N LEU A 233 2.02 4.96 8.24
CA LEU A 233 1.63 5.41 6.91
C LEU A 233 2.49 4.79 5.81
N GLY A 234 3.76 4.48 6.05
CA GLY A 234 4.65 3.96 4.99
C GLY A 234 4.12 2.67 4.38
N PRO A 235 3.91 1.61 5.19
CA PRO A 235 3.32 0.37 4.72
C PRO A 235 1.87 0.51 4.21
N LEU A 236 1.06 1.37 4.86
CA LEU A 236 -0.34 1.57 4.46
C LEU A 236 -0.47 2.25 3.09
N VAL A 237 0.33 3.29 2.86
CA VAL A 237 0.43 4.02 1.58
C VAL A 237 0.84 3.05 0.48
N ALA A 238 1.85 2.22 0.74
CA ALA A 238 2.29 1.21 -0.22
C ALA A 238 1.19 0.20 -0.55
N GLY A 239 0.57 -0.39 0.48
CA GLY A 239 -0.48 -1.39 0.29
C GLY A 239 -1.72 -0.87 -0.44
N ILE A 240 -2.10 0.39 -0.23
CA ILE A 240 -3.30 0.98 -0.85
C ILE A 240 -3.02 1.53 -2.25
N LEU A 241 -1.87 2.17 -2.50
CA LEU A 241 -1.56 2.77 -3.81
C LEU A 241 -1.20 1.74 -4.88
N THR A 242 -0.65 0.59 -4.51
CA THR A 242 -0.42 -0.50 -5.47
C THR A 242 -1.69 -1.27 -5.81
N GLY A 243 -2.83 -0.87 -5.25
CA GLY A 243 -4.14 -1.44 -5.54
C GLY A 243 -4.47 -2.67 -4.72
N THR A 244 -5.72 -3.10 -4.81
CA THR A 244 -6.15 -4.38 -4.25
C THR A 244 -6.90 -5.17 -5.30
N VAL A 245 -6.46 -6.41 -5.50
CA VAL A 245 -7.02 -7.32 -6.51
C VAL A 245 -8.54 -7.42 -6.36
N VAL A 246 -9.01 -7.58 -5.12
CA VAL A 246 -10.41 -7.88 -4.85
C VAL A 246 -11.32 -6.68 -5.13
N ILE A 247 -10.94 -5.48 -4.68
CA ILE A 247 -11.75 -4.27 -4.94
C ILE A 247 -11.71 -3.93 -6.43
N GLU A 248 -10.55 -4.02 -7.07
CA GLU A 248 -10.41 -3.77 -8.51
C GLU A 248 -11.26 -4.74 -9.34
N ALA A 249 -11.29 -6.03 -8.97
CA ALA A 249 -12.12 -7.02 -9.64
C ALA A 249 -13.63 -6.75 -9.48
N ILE A 250 -14.09 -6.40 -8.27
CA ILE A 250 -15.51 -6.10 -8.00
C ILE A 250 -16.03 -4.93 -8.84
N PHE A 251 -15.21 -3.88 -8.97
CA PHE A 251 -15.60 -2.67 -9.71
C PHE A 251 -15.16 -2.68 -11.18
N GLY A 252 -14.48 -3.73 -11.65
CA GLY A 252 -14.01 -3.86 -13.03
C GLY A 252 -12.87 -2.90 -13.39
N ILE A 253 -12.05 -2.50 -12.42
CA ILE A 253 -10.97 -1.54 -12.59
C ILE A 253 -9.78 -2.25 -13.27
N PRO A 254 -9.20 -1.70 -14.35
CA PRO A 254 -8.03 -2.27 -15.02
C PRO A 254 -6.74 -1.94 -14.25
N GLY A 255 -6.70 -2.30 -12.96
CA GLY A 255 -5.60 -2.00 -12.06
C GLY A 255 -4.48 -3.05 -12.06
N LEU A 256 -3.43 -2.77 -11.31
CA LEU A 256 -2.23 -3.60 -11.18
C LEU A 256 -2.52 -4.96 -10.51
N GLY A 257 -3.51 -5.01 -9.62
CA GLY A 257 -3.84 -6.23 -8.87
C GLY A 257 -4.26 -7.38 -9.78
N LYS A 258 -4.95 -7.06 -10.89
CA LYS A 258 -5.32 -8.05 -11.90
C LYS A 258 -4.08 -8.73 -12.48
N TYR A 259 -3.09 -7.95 -12.93
CA TYR A 259 -1.88 -8.49 -13.53
C TYR A 259 -1.10 -9.37 -12.57
N TYR A 260 -1.00 -8.97 -11.29
CA TYR A 260 -0.35 -9.79 -10.27
C TYR A 260 -1.02 -11.17 -10.13
N VAL A 261 -2.33 -11.22 -9.93
CA VAL A 261 -3.03 -12.49 -9.70
C VAL A 261 -3.08 -13.36 -10.94
N GLU A 262 -3.34 -12.78 -12.10
CA GLU A 262 -3.34 -13.50 -13.37
C GLU A 262 -1.95 -14.12 -13.66
N SER A 263 -0.87 -13.39 -13.36
CA SER A 263 0.50 -13.90 -13.52
C SER A 263 0.77 -15.13 -12.66
N VAL A 264 0.25 -15.18 -11.43
CA VAL A 264 0.40 -16.33 -10.53
C VAL A 264 -0.36 -17.54 -11.08
N TYR A 265 -1.61 -17.36 -11.50
CA TYR A 265 -2.41 -18.46 -12.04
C TYR A 265 -1.85 -19.00 -13.35
N GLN A 266 -1.34 -18.12 -14.21
CA GLN A 266 -0.77 -18.51 -15.50
C GLN A 266 0.72 -18.85 -15.43
N ARG A 267 1.35 -18.79 -14.25
CA ARG A 267 2.79 -19.03 -14.06
C ARG A 267 3.66 -18.14 -14.96
N ASP A 268 3.26 -16.89 -15.11
CA ASP A 268 4.02 -15.88 -15.86
C ASP A 268 5.14 -15.31 -14.99
N TYR A 269 6.29 -15.99 -15.05
CA TYR A 269 7.43 -15.74 -14.17
C TYR A 269 7.94 -14.30 -14.19
N PRO A 270 8.25 -13.67 -15.35
CA PRO A 270 8.68 -12.28 -15.39
C PRO A 270 7.64 -11.32 -14.82
N LEU A 271 6.35 -11.56 -15.06
CA LEU A 271 5.29 -10.68 -14.57
C LEU A 271 5.11 -10.78 -13.05
N ILE A 272 5.17 -11.99 -12.46
CA ILE A 272 5.17 -12.17 -11.00
C ILE A 272 6.37 -11.44 -10.37
N LEU A 273 7.56 -11.64 -10.92
CA LEU A 273 8.79 -11.01 -10.43
C LEU A 273 8.70 -9.48 -10.54
N GLY A 274 8.36 -8.96 -11.72
CA GLY A 274 8.31 -7.52 -11.94
C GLY A 274 7.24 -6.81 -11.11
N THR A 275 6.04 -7.38 -10.98
CA THR A 275 4.97 -6.80 -10.14
C THR A 275 5.32 -6.85 -8.65
N THR A 276 5.94 -7.94 -8.18
CA THR A 276 6.41 -8.06 -6.79
C THR A 276 7.52 -7.05 -6.50
N VAL A 277 8.54 -6.98 -7.35
CA VAL A 277 9.65 -6.03 -7.21
C VAL A 277 9.15 -4.59 -7.26
N PHE A 278 8.22 -4.28 -8.16
CA PHE A 278 7.58 -2.96 -8.22
C PHE A 278 6.88 -2.60 -6.90
N TYR A 279 6.06 -3.51 -6.34
CA TYR A 279 5.41 -3.31 -5.05
C TYR A 279 6.42 -3.04 -3.93
N PHE A 280 7.48 -3.83 -3.84
CA PHE A 280 8.47 -3.69 -2.78
C PHE A 280 9.34 -2.44 -2.94
N ILE A 281 9.71 -2.06 -4.17
CA ILE A 281 10.37 -0.77 -4.42
C ILE A 281 9.47 0.37 -3.95
N PHE A 282 8.18 0.33 -4.29
CA PHE A 282 7.22 1.33 -3.87
C PHE A 282 7.08 1.41 -2.34
N LEU A 283 6.98 0.25 -1.67
CA LEU A 283 6.98 0.13 -0.21
C LEU A 283 8.23 0.74 0.43
N ILE A 284 9.40 0.37 -0.07
CA ILE A 284 10.68 0.82 0.46
C ILE A 284 10.83 2.34 0.29
N VAL A 285 10.40 2.88 -0.86
CA VAL A 285 10.37 4.33 -1.10
C VAL A 285 9.37 5.03 -0.18
N ALA A 286 8.15 4.50 -0.01
CA ALA A 286 7.15 5.06 0.90
C ALA A 286 7.66 5.11 2.35
N ASN A 287 8.29 4.03 2.81
CA ASN A 287 8.94 3.97 4.13
C ASN A 287 10.11 4.96 4.24
N PHE A 288 10.85 5.22 3.17
CA PHE A 288 11.92 6.22 3.15
C PHE A 288 11.38 7.64 3.25
N LEU A 289 10.28 7.94 2.57
CA LEU A 289 9.61 9.24 2.66
C LEU A 289 9.04 9.47 4.07
N VAL A 290 8.44 8.45 4.69
CA VAL A 290 8.00 8.51 6.09
C VAL A 290 9.17 8.82 7.03
N ASP A 291 10.30 8.14 6.83
CA ASP A 291 11.47 8.38 7.67
C ASP A 291 12.02 9.79 7.57
N LEU A 292 12.04 10.33 6.35
CA LEU A 292 12.43 11.71 6.11
C LEU A 292 11.45 12.69 6.78
N SER A 293 10.15 12.35 6.78
CA SER A 293 9.11 13.19 7.38
C SER A 293 9.27 13.37 8.90
N TYR A 294 9.79 12.37 9.64
CA TYR A 294 10.09 12.53 11.07
C TYR A 294 11.06 13.67 11.34
N GLY A 295 12.08 13.81 10.49
CA GLY A 295 13.06 14.88 10.63
C GLY A 295 12.49 16.28 10.45
N ILE A 296 11.27 16.40 9.91
CA ILE A 296 10.51 17.65 9.73
C ILE A 296 9.50 17.81 10.88
N ILE A 297 8.78 16.73 11.25
CA ILE A 297 7.70 16.77 12.24
C ILE A 297 8.24 16.94 13.66
N ASP A 298 9.29 16.18 14.02
CA ASP A 298 9.95 16.27 15.33
C ASP A 298 11.49 16.47 15.19
N PRO A 299 11.98 17.72 15.37
CA PRO A 299 13.41 18.02 15.38
C PRO A 299 14.18 17.31 16.51
N ARG A 300 13.52 16.83 17.58
CA ARG A 300 14.18 16.21 18.74
C ARG A 300 14.76 14.84 18.41
N ILE A 301 14.20 14.14 17.42
CA ILE A 301 14.74 12.86 16.92
C ILE A 301 16.16 13.05 16.33
N ARG A 302 16.51 14.27 15.87
CA ARG A 302 17.88 14.59 15.42
C ARG A 302 18.91 14.55 16.56
N LEU A 303 18.50 14.66 17.83
CA LEU A 303 19.39 14.77 18.99
C LEU A 303 19.72 13.42 19.62
N THR A 304 18.82 12.43 19.57
CA THR A 304 19.05 11.11 20.20
C THR A 304 20.17 10.32 19.52
N ASN A 305 20.40 10.54 18.22
CA ASN A 305 21.51 9.92 17.50
C ASN A 305 22.88 10.59 17.74
N ARG A 306 22.96 11.70 18.50
CA ARG A 306 24.25 12.25 18.98
C ARG A 306 24.72 11.61 20.30
N ALA A 307 23.85 10.94 21.04
CA ALA A 307 24.19 10.34 22.34
C ALA A 307 24.68 8.88 22.24
N ARG A 308 24.67 8.29 21.02
CA ARG A 308 25.17 6.93 20.74
C ARG A 308 26.23 6.90 19.63
N GLY A 309 26.84 8.05 19.32
CA GLY A 309 27.88 8.20 18.31
C GLY A 309 29.23 8.47 18.94
#